data_AF-A0A8H7SJT5-F1
#
_entry.id   AF-A0A8H7SJT5-F1
#
_cell.length_a   1.000
_cell.length_b   1.000
_cell.length_c   1.000
_cell.angle_alpha   90.00
_cell.angle_beta   90.00
_cell.angle_gamma   90.00
#
_symmetry.space_group_name_H-M   'P 1'
#
loop_
_entity.id
_entity.type
_entity.pdbx_description
1 polymer ?
#
loop_
_entity_poly.entity_id
_entity_poly.type
_entity_poly.pdbx_seq_one_letter_code
_entity_poly.pdbx_strand_id
1 'polypeptide(L)'
;MRVTAGLVFIASAIASVLALKEPPTELQVGIKKRIPAEDCPIRSSNGDQLSMHYTGTLFDTGAKFDSSLDRNQPLVFEIGQGRVIQGWEQGLLK
;
A
#
# COMPACT_ATOMS: atom_id res chain seq x y z
N MET A 1 -61.37 16.25 27.15
CA MET A 1 -61.20 16.45 25.70
C MET A 1 -60.35 17.68 25.45
N ARG A 2 -59.06 17.49 25.15
CA ARG A 2 -58.19 18.32 24.28
C ARG A 2 -56.75 17.84 24.42
N VAL A 3 -56.27 17.25 23.33
CA VAL A 3 -54.91 16.81 23.07
C VAL A 3 -54.04 18.04 22.82
N THR A 4 -52.83 18.10 23.38
CA THR A 4 -51.70 18.75 22.70
C THR A 4 -50.50 17.82 22.77
N ALA A 5 -50.16 17.30 21.59
CA ALA A 5 -48.98 16.52 21.29
C ALA A 5 -47.81 17.47 21.02
N GLY A 6 -46.58 17.02 21.31
CA GLY A 6 -45.39 17.75 20.87
C GLY A 6 -44.12 17.35 21.61
N LEU A 7 -43.85 16.06 21.74
CA LEU A 7 -42.49 15.58 22.03
C LEU A 7 -41.95 14.89 20.77
N VAL A 8 -40.66 15.08 20.55
CA VAL A 8 -39.77 14.46 19.55
C VAL A 8 -39.62 15.26 18.25
N PHE A 9 -38.40 15.76 17.98
CA PHE A 9 -37.70 15.62 16.69
C PHE A 9 -36.17 15.80 16.85
N ILE A 10 -35.45 14.66 16.85
CA ILE A 10 -34.25 14.30 16.04
C ILE A 10 -32.96 15.10 16.28
N ALA A 11 -31.95 14.57 16.97
CA ALA A 11 -31.05 13.45 16.63
C ALA A 11 -29.92 13.82 15.63
N SER A 12 -28.71 13.53 16.11
CA SER A 12 -27.52 13.15 15.35
C SER A 12 -26.86 14.23 14.50
N ALA A 13 -25.80 14.82 15.06
CA ALA A 13 -24.69 15.30 14.25
C ALA A 13 -24.08 14.09 13.51
N ILE A 14 -24.57 13.80 12.31
CA ILE A 14 -23.87 12.92 11.39
C ILE A 14 -22.75 13.76 10.78
N ALA A 15 -21.73 14.05 11.59
CA ALA A 15 -20.41 14.24 11.04
C ALA A 15 -19.94 12.83 10.67
N SER A 16 -20.36 12.35 9.49
CA SER A 16 -19.65 11.29 8.79
C SER A 16 -18.29 11.85 8.41
N VAL A 17 -17.41 11.92 9.40
CA VAL A 17 -15.97 12.05 9.21
C VAL A 17 -15.62 10.79 8.44
N LEU A 18 -15.46 10.94 7.13
CA LEU A 18 -14.72 10.01 6.31
C LEU A 18 -13.48 9.66 7.13
N ALA A 19 -13.41 8.43 7.62
CA ALA A 19 -12.29 7.94 8.39
C ALA A 19 -11.08 7.97 7.46
N LEU A 20 -10.38 9.11 7.42
CA LEU A 20 -9.11 9.24 6.76
C LEU A 20 -8.20 8.29 7.53
N LYS A 21 -7.88 7.16 6.90
CA LYS A 21 -6.92 6.21 7.44
C LYS A 21 -5.63 7.00 7.65
N GLU A 22 -5.17 7.12 8.88
CA GLU A 22 -3.95 7.87 9.16
C GLU A 22 -2.76 7.21 8.46
N PRO A 23 -1.82 7.99 7.89
CA PRO A 23 -0.64 7.43 7.27
C PRO A 23 0.21 6.71 8.32
N PRO A 24 0.80 5.56 7.97
CA PRO A 24 1.69 4.87 8.88
C PRO A 24 2.92 5.73 9.16
N THR A 25 3.29 5.85 10.43
CA THR A 25 4.49 6.58 10.88
C THR A 25 5.78 5.78 10.68
N GLU A 26 5.65 4.47 10.46
CA GLU A 26 6.75 3.54 10.23
C GLU A 26 6.58 2.80 8.90
N LEU A 27 7.71 2.37 8.33
CA LEU A 27 7.73 1.58 7.11
C LEU A 27 7.03 0.23 7.32
N GLN A 28 6.05 -0.06 6.47
CA GLN A 28 5.35 -1.34 6.45
C GLN A 28 5.72 -2.13 5.21
N VAL A 29 6.15 -3.38 5.40
CA VAL A 29 6.48 -4.31 4.32
C VAL A 29 5.60 -5.55 4.46
N GLY A 30 4.78 -5.82 3.45
CA GLY A 30 3.83 -6.93 3.47
C GLY A 30 3.72 -7.62 2.11
N ILE A 31 3.49 -8.94 2.14
CA ILE A 31 3.29 -9.77 0.95
C ILE A 31 1.78 -9.92 0.73
N LYS A 32 1.26 -9.37 -0.37
CA LYS A 32 -0.17 -9.51 -0.72
C LYS A 32 -0.49 -10.87 -1.33
N LYS A 33 0.43 -11.43 -2.10
CA LYS A 33 0.32 -12.74 -2.74
C LYS A 33 1.65 -13.47 -2.58
N ARG A 34 1.62 -14.62 -1.92
CA ARG A 34 2.79 -15.51 -1.78
C ARG A 34 2.75 -16.54 -2.90
N ILE A 35 3.88 -16.72 -3.57
CA ILE A 35 4.09 -17.84 -4.50
C ILE A 35 4.68 -19.01 -3.71
N PRO A 36 4.14 -20.23 -3.86
CA PRO A 36 4.72 -21.42 -3.22
C PRO A 36 6.19 -21.64 -3.62
N ALA A 37 6.97 -22.26 -2.74
CA ALA A 37 8.41 -22.43 -2.95
C ALA A 37 8.71 -23.41 -4.10
N GLU A 38 7.82 -24.36 -4.33
CA GLU A 38 7.83 -25.28 -5.46
C GLU A 38 7.69 -24.57 -6.81
N ASP A 39 6.95 -23.46 -6.86
CA ASP A 39 6.73 -22.66 -8.07
C ASP A 39 7.79 -21.57 -8.26
N CYS A 40 8.53 -21.21 -7.19
CA CYS A 40 9.59 -20.21 -7.21
C CYS A 40 10.74 -20.64 -6.27
N PRO A 41 11.61 -21.57 -6.73
CA PRO A 41 12.65 -22.14 -5.88
C PRO A 41 13.84 -21.19 -5.67
N ILE A 42 14.01 -20.20 -6.54
CA ILE A 42 15.11 -19.25 -6.49
C ILE A 42 14.65 -18.02 -5.71
N ARG A 43 15.32 -17.74 -4.59
CA ARG A 43 15.13 -16.51 -3.81
C ARG A 43 16.26 -15.54 -4.09
N SER A 44 15.94 -14.26 -4.07
CA SER A 44 16.91 -13.18 -4.16
C SER A 44 17.85 -13.15 -2.95
N SER A 45 19.10 -12.83 -3.22
CA SER A 45 20.19 -12.66 -2.26
C SER A 45 20.86 -11.30 -2.44
N ASN A 46 21.58 -10.83 -1.41
CA ASN A 46 22.35 -9.59 -1.50
C ASN A 46 23.32 -9.62 -2.69
N GLY A 47 23.34 -8.53 -3.47
CA GLY A 47 24.16 -8.41 -4.68
C GLY A 47 23.50 -8.94 -5.95
N ASP A 48 22.34 -9.59 -5.87
CA ASP A 48 21.62 -10.03 -7.06
C ASP A 48 21.13 -8.85 -7.90
N GLN A 49 21.20 -9.00 -9.22
CA GLN A 49 20.55 -8.09 -10.15
C GLN A 49 19.09 -8.51 -10.35
N LEU A 50 18.16 -7.65 -9.93
CA LEU A 50 16.73 -7.87 -10.06
C LEU A 50 16.13 -6.99 -11.15
N SER A 51 15.13 -7.51 -11.85
CA SER A 51 14.33 -6.79 -12.85
C SER A 51 12.86 -6.90 -12.47
N MET A 52 12.18 -5.77 -12.23
CA MET A 52 10.83 -5.77 -11.67
C MET A 52 9.90 -4.76 -12.32
N HIS A 53 8.66 -5.20 -12.51
CA HIS A 53 7.53 -4.29 -12.71
C HIS A 53 6.96 -3.80 -11.39
N TYR A 54 6.59 -2.52 -11.33
CA TYR A 54 6.05 -1.86 -10.15
C TYR A 54 5.04 -0.80 -10.52
N THR A 55 4.24 -0.40 -9.54
CA THR A 55 3.40 0.80 -9.58
C THR A 55 3.44 1.43 -8.20
N GLY A 56 3.82 2.70 -8.15
CA GLY A 56 3.88 3.51 -6.94
C GLY A 56 2.67 4.43 -6.84
N THR A 57 2.04 4.45 -5.66
CA THR A 57 0.86 5.28 -5.38
C THR A 57 1.04 6.06 -4.08
N LEU A 58 0.49 7.27 -4.02
CA LEU A 58 0.40 8.05 -2.78
C LEU A 58 -0.61 7.41 -1.83
N PHE A 59 -0.30 7.40 -0.53
CA PHE A 59 -1.13 6.71 0.47
C PHE A 59 -2.49 7.36 0.67
N ASP A 60 -2.54 8.70 0.71
CA ASP A 60 -3.71 9.51 1.02
C ASP A 60 -4.75 9.53 -0.10
N THR A 61 -4.29 9.64 -1.33
CA THR A 61 -5.12 9.82 -2.53
C THR A 61 -5.24 8.56 -3.37
N GLY A 62 -4.34 7.60 -3.18
CA GLY A 62 -4.17 6.47 -4.10
C GLY A 62 -3.62 6.88 -5.47
N ALA A 63 -3.26 8.15 -5.66
CA ALA A 63 -2.80 8.65 -6.96
C ALA A 63 -1.49 7.97 -7.35
N LYS A 64 -1.46 7.37 -8.54
CA LYS A 64 -0.25 6.80 -9.13
C LYS A 64 0.74 7.93 -9.40
N PHE A 65 1.94 7.84 -8.83
CA PHE A 65 3.04 8.77 -9.14
C PHE A 65 4.00 8.20 -10.18
N ASP A 66 4.11 6.87 -10.27
CA ASP A 66 4.97 6.21 -11.26
C ASP A 66 4.55 4.73 -11.48
N SER A 67 4.81 4.20 -12.68
CA SER A 67 4.67 2.78 -12.99
C SER A 67 5.58 2.38 -14.14
N SER A 68 6.32 1.29 -13.99
CA SER A 68 7.11 0.73 -15.08
C SER A 68 6.25 0.04 -16.15
N LEU A 69 5.00 -0.33 -15.82
CA LEU A 69 4.07 -0.90 -16.79
C LEU A 69 3.62 0.16 -17.82
N ASP A 70 3.49 1.43 -17.43
CA ASP A 70 3.14 2.51 -18.36
C ASP A 70 4.19 2.69 -19.46
N ARG A 71 5.46 2.37 -19.15
CA ARG A 71 6.59 2.47 -20.08
C ARG A 71 6.94 1.15 -20.76
N ASN A 72 6.32 0.04 -20.37
CA ASN A 72 6.73 -1.32 -20.78
C ASN A 72 8.22 -1.58 -20.57
N GLN A 73 8.83 -1.00 -19.54
CA GLN A 73 10.25 -1.13 -19.26
C GLN A 73 10.46 -1.37 -17.75
N PRO A 74 10.88 -2.57 -17.33
CA PRO A 74 11.10 -2.87 -15.92
C PRO A 74 12.25 -2.04 -15.35
N LEU A 75 12.24 -1.85 -14.03
CA LEU A 75 13.39 -1.30 -13.32
C LEU A 75 14.40 -2.42 -13.08
N VAL A 76 15.64 -2.18 -13.46
CA VAL A 76 16.78 -3.07 -13.18
C VAL A 76 17.66 -2.43 -12.12
N PHE A 77 17.97 -3.18 -11.08
CA PHE A 77 18.77 -2.70 -9.95
C PHE A 77 19.48 -3.85 -9.24
N GLU A 78 20.49 -3.53 -8.45
CA GLU A 78 21.19 -4.48 -7.58
C GLU A 78 20.63 -4.37 -6.16
N ILE A 79 20.15 -5.48 -5.58
CA ILE A 79 19.55 -5.51 -4.23
C ILE A 79 20.63 -5.57 -3.15
N GLY A 80 20.40 -4.93 -2.00
CA GLY A 80 21.33 -4.94 -0.87
C GLY A 80 22.33 -3.79 -0.86
N GLN A 81 22.27 -2.89 -1.83
CA GLN A 81 23.22 -1.78 -1.99
C GLN A 81 22.68 -0.44 -1.46
N GLY A 82 21.47 -0.41 -0.92
CA GLY A 82 20.83 0.83 -0.45
C GLY A 82 20.50 1.80 -1.59
N ARG A 83 20.28 1.27 -2.81
CA ARG A 83 20.05 2.05 -4.02
C ARG A 83 18.58 2.16 -4.39
N VAL A 84 17.72 1.38 -3.74
CA VAL A 84 16.27 1.44 -3.91
C VAL A 84 15.57 1.76 -2.59
N ILE A 85 14.26 2.00 -2.66
CA ILE A 85 13.46 2.31 -1.48
C ILE A 85 13.60 1.22 -0.40
N GLN A 86 13.65 1.63 0.87
CA GLN A 86 13.92 0.71 1.99
C GLN A 86 12.96 -0.49 2.06
N GLY A 87 11.71 -0.30 1.62
CA GLY A 87 10.73 -1.40 1.56
C GLY A 87 11.16 -2.55 0.64
N TRP A 88 11.89 -2.25 -0.43
CA TRP A 88 12.43 -3.27 -1.35
C TRP A 88 13.67 -3.94 -0.76
N GLU A 89 14.60 -3.16 -0.21
CA GLU A 89 15.80 -3.65 0.47
C GLU A 89 15.43 -4.66 1.58
N GLN A 90 14.37 -4.38 2.35
CA GLN A 90 13.92 -5.28 3.42
C GLN A 90 12.96 -6.37 2.95
N GLY A 91 12.18 -6.13 1.89
CA GLY A 91 11.10 -7.01 1.48
C GLY A 91 11.52 -8.13 0.54
N LEU A 92 12.52 -7.88 -0.30
CA LEU A 92 12.96 -8.82 -1.34
C LEU A 92 14.03 -9.80 -0.85
N LEU A 93 14.63 -9.57 0.32
CA LEU A 93 15.64 -10.46 0.92
C LEU A 93 15.03 -11.43 1.96
N LYS A 94 13.70 -11.60 1.97
CA LYS A 94 12.95 -12.40 2.96
C LYS A 94 12.48 -13.74 2.43
#